data_AF-A0AAW5L9P6-F1
#
_entry.id   AF-A0AAW5L9P6-F1
#
_cell.length_a   1.000
_cell.length_b   1.000
_cell.length_c   1.000
_cell.angle_alpha   90.00
_cell.angle_beta   90.00
_cell.angle_gamma   90.00
#
_symmetry.space_group_name_H-M   'P 1'
#
loop_
_entity.id
_entity.type
_entity.pdbx_description
1 polymer ?
#
loop_
_entity_poly.entity_id
_entity_poly.type
_entity_poly.pdbx_seq_one_letter_code
_entity_poly.pdbx_strand_id
1 'polypeptide(L)'
;TVRFLGTFLSDPTDVPQSVITYMANQLHLDAQSFSQYRNKRSQWDQMREIRSVYGYKNFTDHPSHWRFIRWLYARAWLYNERPSVLFDLATARCIEQKILLPGVSVLTRLVSTVRDRAAENIWRKLSCLPDNAQKNN
;
A
#
# COMPACT_ATOMS: atom_id res chain seq x y z
N THR A 1 -0.25 -8.17 -14.98
CA THR A 1 -0.65 -6.81 -14.60
C THR A 1 -0.20 -6.43 -13.19
N VAL A 2 -0.42 -7.26 -12.16
CA VAL A 2 0.13 -7.02 -10.79
C VAL A 2 1.65 -6.83 -10.78
N ARG A 3 2.39 -7.62 -11.57
CA ARG A 3 3.86 -7.56 -11.65
C ARG A 3 4.42 -6.31 -12.35
N PHE A 4 3.57 -5.54 -13.04
CA PHE A 4 3.99 -4.35 -13.80
C PHE A 4 3.36 -3.06 -13.27
N LEU A 5 2.12 -3.10 -12.76
CA LEU A 5 1.37 -1.94 -12.29
C LEU A 5 1.00 -1.99 -10.81
N GLY A 6 1.16 -3.14 -10.13
CA GLY A 6 0.75 -3.30 -8.73
C GLY A 6 -0.77 -3.23 -8.50
N THR A 7 -1.56 -3.11 -9.56
CA THR A 7 -3.02 -3.03 -9.52
C THR A 7 -3.65 -4.16 -10.31
N PHE A 8 -4.83 -4.59 -9.85
CA PHE A 8 -5.67 -5.54 -10.58
C PHE A 8 -6.67 -4.77 -11.44
N LEU A 9 -7.01 -5.30 -12.62
CA LEU A 9 -8.08 -4.75 -13.44
C LEU A 9 -9.42 -4.89 -12.68
N SER A 10 -10.25 -3.86 -12.76
CA SER A 10 -11.60 -3.85 -12.19
C SER A 10 -12.56 -4.78 -12.94
N ASP A 11 -12.30 -5.07 -14.22
CA ASP A 11 -13.00 -6.10 -14.99
C ASP A 11 -11.98 -7.05 -15.64
N PRO A 12 -11.96 -8.36 -15.29
CA PRO A 12 -11.07 -9.35 -15.88
C PRO A 12 -11.41 -9.70 -17.34
N THR A 13 -12.56 -9.23 -17.86
CA THR A 13 -12.94 -9.40 -19.27
C THR A 13 -12.56 -8.22 -20.17
N ASP A 14 -12.04 -7.13 -19.62
CA ASP A 14 -11.57 -5.96 -20.39
C ASP A 14 -10.13 -6.18 -20.92
N VAL A 15 -9.95 -7.30 -21.63
CA VAL A 15 -8.68 -7.72 -22.22
C VAL A 15 -8.84 -7.72 -23.75
N PRO A 16 -7.92 -7.10 -24.51
CA PRO A 16 -8.01 -7.08 -25.97
C PRO A 16 -8.09 -8.49 -26.55
N GLN A 17 -8.97 -8.69 -27.54
CA GLN A 17 -9.23 -10.00 -28.16
C GLN A 17 -7.95 -10.67 -28.70
N SER A 18 -6.98 -9.88 -29.18
CA SER A 18 -5.67 -10.36 -29.63
C SER A 18 -4.89 -11.10 -28.55
N VAL A 19 -4.98 -10.64 -27.29
CA VAL A 19 -4.33 -11.27 -26.14
C VAL A 19 -5.06 -12.56 -25.77
N ILE A 20 -6.39 -12.57 -25.83
CA ILE A 20 -7.20 -13.77 -25.57
C ILE A 20 -6.86 -14.88 -26.57
N THR A 21 -6.83 -14.57 -27.87
CA THR A 21 -6.48 -15.53 -28.92
C THR A 21 -5.04 -16.04 -28.75
N TYR A 22 -4.10 -15.16 -28.41
CA TYR A 22 -2.71 -15.56 -28.16
C TYR A 22 -2.58 -16.52 -26.97
N MET A 23 -3.25 -16.22 -25.85
CA MET A 23 -3.22 -17.09 -24.67
C MET A 23 -3.98 -18.40 -24.88
N ALA A 24 -5.11 -18.37 -25.60
CA ALA A 24 -5.87 -19.56 -25.99
C ALA A 24 -5.00 -20.53 -26.80
N ASN A 25 -4.25 -20.01 -27.77
CA ASN A 25 -3.30 -20.80 -28.56
C ASN A 25 -2.15 -21.37 -27.70
N GLN A 26 -1.60 -20.57 -26.77
CA GLN A 26 -0.53 -21.03 -25.88
C GLN A 26 -0.96 -22.09 -24.87
N LEU A 27 -2.22 -22.07 -24.44
CA LEU A 27 -2.76 -23.00 -23.45
C LEU A 27 -3.52 -24.17 -24.08
N HIS A 28 -3.60 -24.22 -25.41
CA HIS A 28 -4.42 -25.18 -26.18
C HIS A 28 -5.89 -25.19 -25.74
N LEU A 29 -6.45 -24.02 -25.47
CA LEU A 29 -7.85 -23.82 -25.05
C LEU A 29 -8.63 -23.08 -26.14
N ASP A 30 -9.94 -23.27 -26.18
CA ASP A 30 -10.82 -22.51 -27.06
C ASP A 30 -11.01 -21.08 -26.52
N ALA A 31 -10.81 -20.07 -27.38
CA ALA A 31 -11.00 -18.67 -27.04
C ALA A 31 -12.44 -18.36 -26.57
N GLN A 32 -13.44 -19.13 -27.02
CA GLN A 32 -14.83 -18.97 -26.57
C GLN A 32 -15.03 -19.35 -25.09
N SER A 33 -14.15 -20.19 -24.53
CA SER A 33 -14.20 -20.57 -23.11
C SER A 33 -13.90 -19.40 -22.16
N PHE A 34 -13.25 -18.33 -22.66
CA PHE A 34 -12.97 -17.12 -21.89
C PHE A 34 -14.25 -16.36 -21.50
N SER A 35 -15.29 -16.39 -22.34
CA SER A 35 -16.59 -15.78 -22.04
C SER A 35 -17.27 -16.40 -20.81
N GLN A 36 -17.03 -17.68 -20.55
CA GLN A 36 -17.54 -18.41 -19.39
C GLN A 36 -16.71 -18.18 -18.12
N TYR A 37 -15.53 -17.54 -18.23
CA TYR A 37 -14.66 -17.23 -17.09
C TYR A 37 -15.36 -16.32 -16.08
N ARG A 38 -16.24 -15.41 -16.56
CA ARG A 38 -17.05 -14.51 -15.72
C ARG A 38 -17.95 -15.25 -14.74
N ASN A 39 -18.36 -16.49 -15.04
CA ASN A 39 -19.40 -17.20 -14.32
C ASN A 39 -18.90 -18.17 -13.24
N LYS A 40 -17.58 -18.40 -13.11
CA LYS A 40 -17.07 -19.51 -12.27
C LYS A 40 -16.41 -19.10 -10.96
N ARG A 41 -15.92 -17.86 -10.81
CA ARG A 41 -15.30 -17.39 -9.56
C ARG A 41 -15.49 -15.89 -9.37
N SER A 42 -15.72 -15.49 -8.12
CA SER A 42 -15.69 -14.08 -7.74
C SER A 42 -14.27 -13.54 -7.94
N GLN A 43 -14.14 -12.34 -8.53
CA GLN A 43 -12.86 -11.63 -8.67
C GLN A 43 -12.08 -11.59 -7.35
N TRP A 44 -12.81 -11.49 -6.23
CA TRP A 44 -12.29 -11.50 -4.87
C TRP A 44 -11.51 -12.77 -4.50
N ASP A 45 -11.95 -13.93 -5.00
CA ASP A 45 -11.31 -15.22 -4.73
C ASP A 45 -10.05 -15.38 -5.60
N GLN A 46 -10.11 -14.98 -6.87
CA GLN A 46 -8.94 -14.96 -7.77
C GLN A 46 -7.84 -14.02 -7.23
N MET A 47 -8.24 -12.84 -6.76
CA MET A 47 -7.35 -11.87 -6.14
C MET A 47 -6.72 -12.43 -4.86
N ARG A 48 -7.46 -13.22 -4.07
CA ARG A 48 -6.96 -13.88 -2.85
C ARG A 48 -5.94 -14.97 -3.19
N GLU A 49 -6.20 -15.75 -4.24
CA GLU A 49 -5.31 -16.82 -4.71
C GLU A 49 -4.00 -16.26 -5.29
N ILE A 50 -4.08 -15.22 -6.12
CA ILE A 50 -2.88 -14.51 -6.61
C ILE A 50 -2.08 -13.92 -5.44
N ARG A 51 -2.75 -13.39 -4.41
CA ARG A 51 -2.06 -12.89 -3.20
C ARG A 51 -1.32 -14.00 -2.46
N SER A 52 -1.95 -15.16 -2.23
CA SER A 52 -1.33 -16.26 -1.49
C SER A 52 -0.13 -16.84 -2.25
N VAL A 53 -0.23 -16.98 -3.57
CA VAL A 53 0.83 -17.55 -4.41
C VAL A 53 2.04 -16.61 -4.52
N TYR A 54 1.82 -15.29 -4.63
CA TYR A 54 2.91 -14.32 -4.83
C TYR A 54 3.41 -13.65 -3.53
N GLY A 55 2.75 -13.92 -2.40
CA GLY A 55 3.12 -13.41 -1.08
C GLY A 55 2.80 -11.93 -0.84
N TYR A 56 1.80 -11.39 -1.54
CA TYR A 56 1.35 -10.01 -1.34
C TYR A 56 0.44 -9.90 -0.11
N LYS A 57 0.60 -8.82 0.64
CA LYS A 57 -0.19 -8.51 1.85
C LYS A 57 -1.06 -7.30 1.60
N ASN A 58 -2.27 -7.27 2.16
CA ASN A 58 -3.08 -6.06 2.11
C ASN A 58 -2.45 -4.98 2.98
N PHE A 59 -2.73 -3.72 2.64
CA PHE A 59 -2.28 -2.58 3.42
C PHE A 59 -2.72 -2.66 4.89
N THR A 60 -3.92 -3.17 5.15
CA THR A 60 -4.53 -3.27 6.49
C THR A 60 -4.14 -4.56 7.24
N ASP A 61 -3.42 -5.49 6.61
CA ASP A 61 -3.12 -6.78 7.24
C ASP A 61 -2.15 -6.62 8.42
N HIS A 62 -2.54 -7.17 9.57
CA HIS A 62 -1.66 -7.30 10.72
C HIS A 62 -0.75 -8.53 10.57
N PRO A 63 0.52 -8.49 11.00
CA PRO A 63 1.21 -7.40 11.72
C PRO A 63 1.89 -6.36 10.82
N SER A 64 1.86 -6.54 9.50
CA SER A 64 2.65 -5.74 8.54
C SER A 64 2.23 -4.26 8.54
N HIS A 65 0.93 -3.98 8.65
CA HIS A 65 0.40 -2.62 8.76
C HIS A 65 0.96 -1.87 9.98
N TRP A 66 0.98 -2.52 11.15
CA TRP A 66 1.52 -1.92 12.38
C TRP A 66 3.01 -1.66 12.27
N ARG A 67 3.76 -2.59 11.67
CA ARG A 67 5.20 -2.44 11.46
C ARG A 67 5.51 -1.29 10.51
N PHE A 68 4.69 -1.13 9.47
CA PHE A 68 4.76 -0.01 8.53
C PHE A 68 4.48 1.33 9.21
N ILE A 69 3.38 1.45 9.97
CA ILE A 69 3.06 2.69 10.71
C ILE A 69 4.17 3.06 11.69
N ARG A 70 4.70 2.07 12.44
CA ARG A 70 5.79 2.30 13.39
C ARG A 70 7.05 2.82 12.70
N TRP A 71 7.40 2.23 11.56
CA TRP A 71 8.52 2.70 10.76
C TRP A 71 8.31 4.13 10.25
N LEU A 72 7.10 4.44 9.75
CA LEU A 72 6.75 5.77 9.26
C LEU A 72 6.81 6.82 10.37
N TYR A 73 6.32 6.48 11.57
CA TYR A 73 6.38 7.33 12.75
C TYR A 73 7.81 7.59 13.19
N ALA A 74 8.66 6.56 13.28
CA ALA A 74 10.07 6.73 13.62
C ALA A 74 10.78 7.66 12.63
N ARG A 75 10.41 7.57 11.35
CA ARG A 75 10.99 8.42 10.31
C ARG A 75 10.52 9.87 10.41
N ALA A 76 9.23 10.10 10.59
CA ALA A 76 8.67 11.44 10.83
C ALA A 76 9.15 12.09 12.14
N TRP A 77 9.50 11.28 13.14
CA TRP A 77 10.05 11.73 14.42
C TRP A 77 11.52 12.14 14.32
N LEU A 78 12.34 11.30 13.67
CA LEU A 78 13.80 11.48 13.62
C LEU A 78 14.24 12.44 12.50
N TYR A 79 13.47 12.52 11.42
CA TYR A 79 13.83 13.29 10.24
C TYR A 79 12.70 14.25 9.89
N ASN A 80 13.00 15.54 9.79
CA ASN A 80 12.05 16.58 9.36
C ASN A 80 11.88 16.57 7.83
N GLU A 81 11.62 15.39 7.26
CA GLU A 81 11.46 15.18 5.83
C GLU A 81 10.24 15.96 5.30
N ARG A 82 10.34 16.48 4.06
CA ARG A 82 9.19 17.10 3.39
C ARG A 82 8.06 16.08 3.21
N PRO A 83 6.78 16.47 3.28
CA PRO A 83 5.65 15.54 3.17
C PRO A 83 5.67 14.70 1.88
N SER A 84 6.10 15.29 0.76
CA SER A 84 6.25 14.58 -0.52
C SER A 84 7.30 13.46 -0.44
N VAL A 85 8.45 13.75 0.17
CA VAL A 85 9.53 12.78 0.34
C VAL A 85 9.09 11.63 1.26
N LEU A 86 8.39 11.94 2.36
CA LEU A 86 7.87 10.93 3.27
C LEU A 86 6.81 10.04 2.60
N PHE A 87 6.01 10.60 1.69
CA PHE A 87 5.06 9.85 0.87
C PHE A 87 5.76 8.92 -0.12
N ASP A 88 6.79 9.40 -0.83
CA ASP A 88 7.56 8.58 -1.77
C ASP A 88 8.24 7.41 -1.05
N LEU A 89 8.81 7.68 0.13
CA LEU A 89 9.42 6.66 0.99
C LEU A 89 8.42 5.64 1.52
N ALA A 90 7.23 6.09 1.90
CA ALA A 90 6.13 5.23 2.29
C ALA A 90 5.71 4.31 1.13
N THR A 91 5.67 4.85 -0.09
CA THR A 91 5.34 4.11 -1.32
C THR A 91 6.40 3.07 -1.65
N ALA A 92 7.68 3.46 -1.62
CA ALA A 92 8.81 2.55 -1.82
C ALA A 92 8.79 1.40 -0.79
N ARG A 93 8.50 1.71 0.48
CA ARG A 93 8.40 0.67 1.53
C ARG A 93 7.26 -0.31 1.31
N CYS A 94 6.11 0.15 0.83
CA CYS A 94 5.02 -0.75 0.49
C CYS A 94 5.45 -1.75 -0.60
N ILE A 95 6.13 -1.25 -1.64
CA ILE A 95 6.63 -2.10 -2.74
C ILE A 95 7.66 -3.12 -2.22
N GLU A 96 8.65 -2.69 -1.46
CA GLU A 96 9.69 -3.56 -0.89
C GLU A 96 9.12 -4.67 0.01
N GLN A 97 8.09 -4.35 0.80
CA GLN A 97 7.46 -5.31 1.72
C GLN A 97 6.33 -6.12 1.07
N LYS A 98 6.13 -5.99 -0.25
CA LYS A 98 5.00 -6.59 -1.00
C LYS A 98 3.63 -6.25 -0.39
N ILE A 99 3.50 -5.05 0.14
CA ILE A 99 2.24 -4.51 0.64
C ILE A 99 1.53 -3.86 -0.54
N LEU A 100 0.27 -4.25 -0.77
CA LEU A 100 -0.56 -3.62 -1.79
C LEU A 100 -0.71 -2.13 -1.47
N LEU A 101 -0.41 -1.30 -2.47
CA LEU A 101 -0.48 0.15 -2.34
C LEU A 101 -1.94 0.56 -2.08
N PRO A 102 -2.23 1.26 -0.98
CA PRO A 102 -3.55 1.84 -0.78
C PRO A 102 -3.73 3.01 -1.76
N GLY A 103 -4.97 3.45 -1.96
CA GLY A 103 -5.24 4.64 -2.77
C GLY A 103 -4.45 5.86 -2.27
N VAL A 104 -4.05 6.75 -3.19
CA VAL A 104 -3.19 7.92 -2.90
C VAL A 104 -3.72 8.75 -1.72
N SER A 105 -5.04 8.98 -1.66
CA SER A 105 -5.68 9.74 -0.58
C SER A 105 -5.54 9.05 0.79
N VAL A 106 -5.59 7.70 0.83
CA VAL A 106 -5.43 6.92 2.06
C VAL A 106 -4.00 7.05 2.58
N LEU A 107 -3.01 6.90 1.69
CA LEU A 107 -1.61 7.02 2.07
C LEU A 107 -1.27 8.46 2.51
N THR A 108 -1.77 9.46 1.78
CA THR A 108 -1.58 10.88 2.11
C THR A 108 -2.14 11.19 3.49
N ARG A 109 -3.37 10.76 3.79
CA ARG A 109 -3.99 10.97 5.11
C ARG A 109 -3.19 10.30 6.22
N LEU A 110 -2.68 9.09 5.98
CA LEU A 110 -1.85 8.39 6.97
C LEU A 110 -0.55 9.16 7.25
N VAL A 111 0.14 9.61 6.20
CA VAL A 111 1.38 10.39 6.31
C VAL A 111 1.14 11.67 7.11
N SER A 112 0.09 12.44 6.79
CA SER A 112 -0.26 13.65 7.54
C SER A 112 -0.55 13.34 9.00
N THR A 113 -1.38 12.33 9.27
CA THR A 113 -1.75 11.94 10.66
C THR A 113 -0.53 11.55 11.48
N VAL A 114 0.40 10.79 10.88
CA VAL A 114 1.63 10.35 11.56
C VAL A 114 2.55 11.53 11.85
N ARG A 115 2.67 12.46 10.91
CA ARG A 115 3.47 13.67 11.09
C ARG A 115 2.91 14.57 12.19
N ASP A 116 1.61 14.79 12.22
CA ASP A 116 0.97 15.65 13.22
C ASP A 116 1.17 15.05 14.63
N ARG A 117 1.02 13.72 14.77
CA ARG A 117 1.33 13.00 16.02
C ARG A 117 2.80 13.07 16.42
N ALA A 118 3.72 13.06 15.46
CA ALA A 118 5.13 13.23 15.74
C ALA A 118 5.39 14.64 16.26
N ALA A 119 4.87 15.67 15.60
CA ALA A 119 4.99 17.07 16.03
C ALA A 119 4.42 17.31 17.44
N GLU A 120 3.21 16.82 17.74
CA GLU A 120 2.60 16.92 19.07
C GLU A 120 3.46 16.28 20.17
N ASN A 121 4.13 15.17 19.86
CA ASN A 121 4.98 14.50 20.83
C ASN A 121 6.30 15.29 21.05
N ILE A 122 6.80 16.01 20.04
CA ILE A 122 7.95 16.92 20.20
C ILE A 122 7.55 18.04 21.14
N TRP A 123 6.42 18.71 20.87
CA TRP A 123 5.90 19.78 21.73
C TRP A 123 5.68 19.32 23.17
N ARG A 124 5.10 18.13 23.37
CA ARG A 124 4.94 17.56 24.71
C ARG A 124 6.29 17.38 25.42
N LYS A 125 7.28 16.76 24.76
CA LYS A 125 8.61 16.59 25.37
C LYS A 125 9.28 17.92 25.71
N LEU A 126 9.19 18.90 24.83
CA LEU A 126 9.71 20.25 25.08
C LEU A 126 9.00 20.93 26.25
N SER A 127 7.68 20.80 26.35
CA SER A 127 6.89 21.35 27.46
C SER A 127 7.18 20.66 28.81
N CYS A 128 7.67 19.42 28.79
CA CYS A 128 8.09 18.68 29.98
C CYS A 128 9.55 18.94 30.39
N LEU A 129 10.30 19.77 29.65
CA LEU A 129 11.60 20.28 30.05
C LEU A 129 11.39 21.69 30.64
N PRO A 130 10.94 21.84 31.90
CA PRO A 130 10.96 23.14 32.52
C PRO A 130 12.42 23.60 32.61
N ASP A 131 12.72 24.71 31.96
CA ASP A 131 13.94 25.46 32.17
C ASP A 131 13.91 25.99 33.61
N ASN A 132 14.63 25.33 34.51
CA ASN A 132 14.78 25.79 35.89
C ASN A 132 15.40 27.21 35.96
N ALA A 133 15.93 27.74 34.85
CA ALA A 133 16.45 29.10 34.76
C ALA A 133 15.38 30.18 34.44
N GLN A 134 14.16 29.83 34.02
CA GLN A 134 13.11 30.80 33.68
C GLN A 134 12.00 30.97 34.72
N LYS A 135 12.03 30.20 35.82
CA LYS A 135 11.02 30.29 36.91
C LYS A 135 11.34 31.32 37.99
N ASN A 136 12.54 31.92 37.97
CA ASN A 136 12.94 32.99 38.88
C ASN A 136 13.25 34.27 38.08
N ASN A 137 12.21 35.01 37.72
CA ASN A 137 12.22 36.47 37.58
C ASN A 137 10.78 37.00 37.66
#